data_AF-A0A0C9X4B1-F1
#
_entry.id   AF-A0A0C9X4B1-F1
#
_cell.length_a   1.000
_cell.length_b   1.000
_cell.length_c   1.000
_cell.angle_alpha   90.00
_cell.angle_beta   90.00
_cell.angle_gamma   90.00
#
_symmetry.space_group_name_H-M   'P 1'
#
loop_
_entity.id
_entity.type
_entity.pdbx_description
1 polymer ?
#
loop_
_entity_poly.entity_id
_entity_poly.type
_entity_poly.pdbx_seq_one_letter_code
_entity_poly.pdbx_strand_id
1 'polypeptide(L)'
;MTLAHRTEVLDAHMGDNNWKKLVNMVSSLCKKWKRIQKALPEAEDKLRKLSATASNEQLQSWDSQESEAQNLRVLDPQAMDIYEAKAPKLPNQKDVQAELMAKEQSLRKNIGLSLWISTGIKLQETQFMKRLDTFEQEAVTTFLEVNFSDEFHVPPVMDEYEHPDDFELLQINP
;
A
#
# COMPACT_ATOMS: atom_id res chain seq x y z
N MET A 1 5.86 46.70 5.90
CA MET A 1 5.95 45.91 4.66
C MET A 1 5.06 46.53 3.60
N THR A 2 5.63 46.94 2.47
CA THR A 2 4.88 47.49 1.33
C THR A 2 4.34 46.36 0.45
N LEU A 3 3.31 46.63 -0.36
CA LEU A 3 2.75 45.66 -1.29
C LEU A 3 3.82 45.12 -2.27
N ALA A 4 4.65 46.03 -2.80
CA ALA A 4 5.77 45.68 -3.68
C ALA A 4 6.78 44.72 -3.03
N HIS A 5 7.09 44.92 -1.75
CA HIS A 5 7.99 44.03 -1.03
C HIS A 5 7.38 42.63 -0.82
N ARG A 6 6.07 42.54 -0.57
CA ARG A 6 5.39 41.24 -0.44
C ARG A 6 5.38 40.47 -1.77
N THR A 7 5.16 41.15 -2.89
CA THR A 7 5.17 40.50 -4.21
C THR A 7 6.56 40.01 -4.61
N GLU A 8 7.59 40.80 -4.32
CA GLU A 8 8.99 40.43 -4.60
C GLU A 8 9.43 39.22 -3.78
N VAL A 9 9.08 39.18 -2.49
CA VAL A 9 9.37 38.02 -1.62
C VAL A 9 8.65 36.77 -2.10
N LEU A 10 7.38 36.89 -2.51
CA LEU A 10 6.62 35.75 -3.04
C LEU A 10 7.24 35.22 -4.33
N ASP A 11 7.63 36.10 -5.26
CA ASP A 11 8.24 35.70 -6.52
C ASP A 11 9.61 35.03 -6.31
N ALA A 12 10.44 35.57 -5.40
CA ALA A 12 11.69 34.94 -5.00
C ALA A 12 11.47 33.54 -4.41
N HIS A 13 10.46 33.37 -3.54
CA HIS A 13 10.12 32.07 -2.95
C HIS A 13 9.57 31.09 -3.99
N MET A 14 8.77 31.55 -4.94
CA MET A 14 8.24 30.74 -6.03
C MET A 14 9.36 30.32 -7.00
N GLY A 15 10.28 31.23 -7.32
CA GLY A 15 11.47 30.97 -8.12
C GLY A 15 12.38 29.91 -7.49
N ASP A 16 12.69 30.05 -6.20
CA ASP A 16 13.49 29.07 -5.46
C ASP A 16 12.81 27.68 -5.41
N ASN A 17 11.50 27.64 -5.14
CA ASN A 17 10.74 26.38 -5.15
C ASN A 17 10.75 25.71 -6.53
N ASN A 18 10.58 26.48 -7.61
CA ASN A 18 10.63 25.95 -8.97
C ASN A 18 12.04 25.44 -9.32
N TRP A 19 13.08 26.19 -8.97
CA TRP A 19 14.47 25.78 -9.17
C TRP A 19 14.80 24.48 -8.43
N LYS A 20 14.45 24.38 -7.13
CA LYS A 20 14.65 23.16 -6.33
C LYS A 20 13.88 21.97 -6.90
N LYS A 21 12.67 22.17 -7.42
CA LYS A 21 11.91 21.11 -8.10
C LYS A 21 12.64 20.64 -9.35
N LEU A 22 13.09 21.56 -10.21
CA LEU A 22 13.78 21.22 -11.47
C LEU A 22 15.09 20.48 -11.22
N VAL A 23 15.92 20.96 -10.30
CA VAL A 23 17.21 20.33 -9.96
C VAL A 23 17.03 18.91 -9.43
N ASN A 24 16.01 18.69 -8.58
CA ASN A 24 15.76 17.37 -7.99
C ASN A 24 14.93 16.45 -8.90
N MET A 25 14.30 16.97 -9.95
CA MET A 25 13.41 16.21 -10.83
C MET A 25 14.17 15.09 -11.53
N VAL A 26 15.32 15.39 -12.14
CA VAL A 26 16.11 14.41 -12.90
C VAL A 26 16.57 13.26 -12.00
N SER A 27 17.18 13.58 -10.86
CA SER A 27 17.58 12.59 -9.84
C SER A 27 16.41 11.72 -9.37
N SER A 28 15.25 12.34 -9.12
CA SER A 28 14.04 11.64 -8.69
C SER A 28 13.50 10.71 -9.79
N LEU A 29 13.49 11.15 -11.04
CA LEU A 29 13.08 10.35 -12.19
C LEU A 29 14.01 9.15 -12.38
N CYS A 30 15.33 9.36 -12.34
CA CYS A 30 16.31 8.27 -12.43
C CYS A 30 16.12 7.21 -11.33
N LYS A 31 15.87 7.66 -10.08
CA LYS A 31 15.57 6.75 -8.95
C LYS A 31 14.26 6.00 -9.14
N LYS A 32 13.20 6.68 -9.58
CA LYS A 32 11.89 6.06 -9.86
C LYS A 32 11.98 5.06 -10.98
N TRP A 33 12.68 5.39 -12.07
CA TRP A 33 12.91 4.49 -13.20
C TRP A 33 13.60 3.20 -12.76
N LYS A 34 14.73 3.29 -12.04
CA LYS A 34 15.42 2.11 -11.50
C LYS A 34 14.52 1.27 -10.58
N ARG A 35 13.67 1.92 -9.78
CA ARG A 35 12.71 1.22 -8.91
C ARG A 35 11.65 0.49 -9.74
N ILE A 36 11.08 1.14 -10.75
CA ILE A 36 10.06 0.55 -11.63
C ILE A 36 10.66 -0.64 -12.39
N GLN A 37 11.87 -0.51 -12.96
CA GLN A 37 12.52 -1.63 -13.64
C GLN A 37 12.69 -2.86 -12.73
N LYS A 38 13.06 -2.66 -11.46
CA LYS A 38 13.16 -3.76 -10.50
C LYS A 38 11.80 -4.37 -10.13
N ALA A 39 10.76 -3.56 -10.05
CA ALA A 39 9.40 -3.99 -9.66
C ALA A 39 8.57 -4.53 -10.84
N LEU A 40 8.97 -4.24 -12.09
CA LEU A 40 8.29 -4.65 -13.31
C LEU A 40 8.04 -6.17 -13.39
N PRO A 41 9.06 -7.05 -13.23
CA PRO A 41 8.83 -8.49 -13.35
C PRO A 41 7.85 -9.02 -12.30
N GLU A 42 7.90 -8.49 -11.07
CA GLU A 42 6.96 -8.87 -10.02
C GLU A 42 5.53 -8.41 -10.34
N ALA A 43 5.38 -7.21 -10.90
CA ALA A 43 4.08 -6.68 -11.32
C ALA A 43 3.49 -7.49 -12.48
N GLU A 44 4.30 -7.84 -13.49
CA GLU A 44 3.89 -8.68 -14.62
C GLU A 44 3.48 -10.08 -14.17
N ASP A 45 4.25 -10.68 -13.25
CA ASP A 45 3.92 -12.00 -12.68
C ASP A 45 2.60 -11.97 -11.92
N LYS A 46 2.34 -10.91 -11.14
CA LYS A 46 1.05 -10.72 -10.45
C LYS A 46 -0.10 -10.55 -11.43
N LEU A 47 0.08 -9.73 -12.47
CA LEU A 47 -0.92 -9.53 -13.51
C LEU A 47 -1.25 -10.85 -14.22
N ARG A 48 -0.23 -11.62 -14.60
CA ARG A 48 -0.40 -12.93 -15.24
C ARG A 48 -1.14 -13.92 -14.36
N LYS A 49 -0.86 -13.94 -13.05
CA LYS A 49 -1.58 -14.79 -12.09
C LYS A 49 -3.05 -14.39 -11.98
N LEU A 50 -3.34 -13.09 -11.97
CA LEU A 50 -4.71 -12.59 -11.95
C LEU A 50 -5.45 -12.88 -13.26
N SER A 51 -4.82 -12.62 -14.41
CA SER A 51 -5.44 -12.87 -15.71
C SER A 51 -5.73 -14.35 -15.95
N ALA A 52 -4.91 -15.26 -15.41
CA ALA A 52 -5.16 -16.70 -15.47
C ALA A 52 -6.43 -17.15 -14.73
N THR A 53 -6.96 -16.33 -13.81
CA THR A 53 -8.22 -16.61 -13.10
C THR A 53 -9.46 -16.07 -13.82
N ALA A 54 -9.28 -15.19 -14.80
CA ALA A 54 -10.37 -14.58 -15.57
C ALA A 54 -10.59 -15.30 -16.90
N SER A 55 -11.82 -15.23 -17.42
CA SER A 55 -12.13 -15.71 -18.76
C SER A 55 -11.62 -14.75 -19.85
N ASN A 56 -11.40 -15.26 -21.06
CA ASN A 56 -10.91 -14.45 -22.18
C ASN A 56 -11.90 -13.32 -22.55
N GLU A 57 -13.20 -13.60 -22.47
CA GLU A 57 -14.26 -12.60 -22.70
C GLU A 57 -14.20 -11.45 -21.70
N GLN A 58 -13.93 -11.74 -20.42
CA GLN A 58 -13.78 -10.72 -19.39
C GLN A 58 -12.55 -9.84 -19.63
N LEU A 59 -11.42 -10.44 -20.00
CA LEU A 59 -10.20 -9.70 -20.31
C LEU A 59 -10.41 -8.74 -21.49
N GLN A 60 -11.03 -9.22 -22.58
CA GLN A 60 -11.34 -8.37 -23.73
C GLN A 60 -12.30 -7.23 -23.37
N SER A 61 -13.30 -7.50 -22.54
CA SER A 61 -14.21 -6.46 -22.05
C SER A 61 -13.47 -5.41 -21.22
N TRP A 62 -12.54 -5.81 -20.35
CA TRP A 62 -11.76 -4.88 -19.54
C TRP A 62 -10.81 -4.03 -20.39
N ASP A 63 -10.11 -4.64 -21.35
CA ASP A 63 -9.23 -3.91 -22.28
C ASP A 63 -9.99 -2.86 -23.10
N SER A 64 -11.21 -3.20 -23.53
CA SER A 64 -12.09 -2.25 -24.24
C SER A 64 -12.54 -1.11 -23.33
N GLN A 65 -12.93 -1.40 -22.09
CA GLN A 65 -13.35 -0.39 -21.12
C GLN A 65 -12.20 0.55 -20.75
N GLU A 66 -11.01 0.01 -20.51
CA GLU A 66 -9.79 0.79 -20.24
C GLU A 66 -9.47 1.73 -21.41
N SER A 67 -9.50 1.21 -22.64
CA SER A 67 -9.22 2.00 -23.84
C SER A 67 -10.21 3.16 -24.00
N GLU A 68 -11.50 2.90 -23.79
CA GLU A 68 -12.55 3.91 -23.87
C GLU A 68 -12.40 4.98 -22.78
N ALA A 69 -12.19 4.56 -21.53
CA ALA A 69 -11.99 5.47 -20.40
C ALA A 69 -10.78 6.38 -20.60
N GLN A 70 -9.67 5.82 -21.07
CA GLN A 70 -8.44 6.59 -21.30
C GLN A 70 -8.60 7.62 -22.42
N ASN A 71 -9.39 7.31 -23.46
CA ASN A 71 -9.71 8.25 -24.53
C ASN A 71 -10.65 9.38 -24.05
N LEU A 72 -11.63 9.05 -23.21
CA LEU A 72 -12.63 10.01 -22.74
C LEU A 72 -12.19 10.84 -21.54
N ARG A 73 -11.14 10.43 -20.82
CA ARG A 73 -10.66 11.05 -19.57
C ARG A 73 -10.53 12.58 -19.60
N VAL A 74 -10.17 13.18 -20.74
CA VAL A 74 -10.01 14.64 -20.87
C VAL A 74 -11.36 15.35 -21.01
N LEU A 75 -12.33 14.70 -21.67
CA LEU A 75 -13.67 15.25 -21.93
C LEU A 75 -14.62 14.99 -20.76
N ASP A 76 -14.56 13.79 -20.20
CA ASP A 76 -15.37 13.35 -19.07
C ASP A 76 -14.49 12.68 -18.00
N PRO A 77 -14.23 13.37 -16.87
CA PRO A 77 -13.52 12.79 -15.75
C PRO A 77 -14.21 11.55 -15.15
N GLN A 78 -15.54 11.42 -15.27
CA GLN A 78 -16.29 10.27 -14.74
C GLN A 78 -16.02 8.98 -15.52
N ALA A 79 -15.50 9.08 -16.75
CA ALA A 79 -15.11 7.90 -17.53
C ALA A 79 -14.02 7.06 -16.82
N MET A 80 -13.24 7.67 -15.92
CA MET A 80 -12.22 6.97 -15.12
C MET A 80 -12.79 6.19 -13.93
N ASP A 81 -14.08 6.30 -13.63
CA ASP A 81 -14.73 5.59 -12.51
C ASP A 81 -14.75 4.06 -12.70
N ILE A 82 -14.36 3.57 -13.88
CA ILE A 82 -14.14 2.13 -14.14
C ILE A 82 -13.06 1.53 -13.24
N TYR A 83 -12.08 2.33 -12.81
CA TYR A 83 -11.01 1.89 -11.91
C TYR A 83 -11.42 1.89 -10.44
N GLU A 84 -12.61 2.41 -10.12
CA GLU A 84 -13.13 2.39 -8.76
C GLU A 84 -13.63 0.98 -8.41
N ALA A 85 -13.09 0.42 -7.33
CA ALA A 85 -13.53 -0.88 -6.82
C ALA A 85 -14.95 -0.75 -6.22
N LYS A 86 -15.98 -1.04 -7.03
CA LYS A 86 -17.37 -1.09 -6.59
C LYS A 86 -17.66 -2.41 -5.89
N ALA A 87 -17.19 -2.54 -4.65
CA ALA A 87 -17.62 -3.64 -3.78
C ALA A 87 -19.06 -3.36 -3.32
N PRO A 88 -19.98 -4.33 -3.42
CA PRO A 88 -21.31 -4.16 -2.84
C PRO A 88 -21.14 -3.90 -1.35
N LYS A 89 -21.86 -2.90 -0.83
CA LYS A 89 -21.86 -2.59 0.60
C LYS A 89 -22.43 -3.81 1.33
N LEU A 90 -21.55 -4.63 1.87
CA LEU A 90 -21.92 -5.78 2.66
C LEU A 90 -22.66 -5.29 3.92
N PRO A 91 -23.73 -5.99 4.34
CA PRO A 91 -24.43 -5.62 5.56
C PRO A 91 -23.45 -5.70 6.74
N ASN A 92 -23.44 -4.66 7.57
CA ASN A 92 -22.59 -4.64 8.74
C ASN A 92 -23.13 -5.67 9.76
N GLN A 93 -22.29 -6.16 10.66
CA GLN A 93 -22.69 -7.04 11.77
C GLN A 93 -23.92 -6.49 12.52
N LYS A 94 -23.99 -5.16 12.72
CA LYS A 94 -25.13 -4.49 13.35
C LYS A 94 -26.41 -4.61 12.52
N ASP A 95 -26.32 -4.50 11.19
CA ASP A 95 -27.45 -4.59 10.29
C ASP A 95 -28.00 -6.01 10.26
N VAL A 96 -27.11 -7.00 10.17
CA VAL A 96 -27.46 -8.44 10.26
C VAL A 96 -28.07 -8.76 11.62
N GLN A 97 -27.50 -8.24 12.71
CA GLN A 97 -28.05 -8.45 14.05
C GLN A 97 -29.46 -7.85 14.18
N ALA A 98 -29.68 -6.63 13.70
CA ALA A 98 -30.99 -5.99 13.74
C ALA A 98 -32.04 -6.77 12.94
N GLU A 99 -31.66 -7.28 11.77
CA GLU A 99 -32.52 -8.12 10.94
C GLU A 99 -32.91 -9.43 11.67
N LEU A 100 -31.93 -10.10 12.30
CA LEU A 100 -32.19 -11.34 13.04
C LEU A 100 -33.08 -11.10 14.26
N MET A 101 -32.85 -10.04 15.03
CA MET A 101 -33.69 -9.68 16.17
C MET A 101 -35.12 -9.34 15.74
N ALA A 102 -35.30 -8.66 14.61
CA ALA A 102 -36.64 -8.39 14.05
C ALA A 102 -37.36 -9.69 13.64
N LYS A 103 -36.65 -10.65 13.03
CA LYS A 103 -37.20 -11.97 12.70
C LYS A 103 -37.58 -12.77 13.95
N GLU A 104 -36.73 -12.82 14.97
CA GLU A 104 -37.03 -13.47 16.26
C GLU A 104 -38.30 -12.89 16.90
N GLN A 105 -38.43 -11.56 16.87
CA GLN A 105 -39.60 -10.86 17.42
C GLN A 105 -40.88 -11.19 16.65
N SER A 106 -40.83 -11.25 15.32
CA SER A 106 -41.97 -11.62 14.48
C SER A 106 -42.43 -13.07 14.69
N LEU A 107 -41.49 -13.99 14.88
CA LEU A 107 -41.74 -15.42 15.07
C LEU A 107 -42.07 -15.78 16.53
N ARG A 108 -41.90 -14.83 17.47
CA ARG A 108 -42.02 -15.02 18.93
C ARG A 108 -41.27 -16.24 19.46
N LYS A 109 -40.16 -16.59 18.81
CA LYS A 109 -39.29 -17.69 19.20
C LYS A 109 -37.89 -17.16 19.34
N ASN A 110 -37.16 -17.64 20.36
CA ASN A 110 -35.74 -17.38 20.52
C ASN A 110 -35.35 -15.89 20.59
N ILE A 111 -36.21 -15.06 21.18
CA ILE A 111 -36.00 -13.62 21.31
C ILE A 111 -34.73 -13.35 22.10
N GLY A 112 -33.78 -12.64 21.49
CA GLY A 112 -32.53 -12.22 22.12
C GLY A 112 -31.36 -13.20 21.95
N LEU A 113 -31.56 -14.34 21.27
CA LEU A 113 -30.46 -15.27 20.99
C LEU A 113 -29.38 -14.63 20.10
N SER A 114 -29.78 -13.91 19.04
CA SER A 114 -28.84 -13.20 18.17
C SER A 114 -28.01 -12.15 18.92
N LEU A 115 -28.60 -11.43 19.88
CA LEU A 115 -27.85 -10.51 20.74
C LEU A 115 -26.87 -11.26 21.65
N TRP A 116 -27.33 -12.35 22.28
CA TRP A 116 -26.47 -13.13 23.17
C TRP A 116 -25.27 -13.71 22.41
N ILE A 117 -25.48 -14.27 21.21
CA ILE A 117 -24.40 -14.77 20.35
C ILE A 117 -23.46 -13.63 19.93
N SER A 118 -23.98 -12.47 19.49
CA SER A 118 -23.09 -11.36 19.08
C SER A 118 -22.25 -10.83 20.24
N THR A 119 -22.79 -10.77 21.45
CA THR A 119 -22.03 -10.42 22.65
C THR A 119 -20.99 -11.49 23.00
N GLY A 120 -21.32 -12.78 22.84
CA GLY A 120 -20.38 -13.87 23.06
C GLY A 120 -19.21 -13.84 22.08
N ILE A 121 -19.47 -13.58 20.80
CA ILE A 121 -18.43 -13.42 19.78
C ILE A 121 -17.51 -12.24 20.12
N LYS A 122 -18.08 -11.07 20.46
CA LYS A 122 -17.28 -9.91 20.88
C LYS A 122 -16.42 -10.20 22.11
N LEU A 123 -16.97 -10.93 23.07
CA LEU A 123 -16.22 -11.33 24.26
C LEU A 123 -15.04 -12.23 23.87
N GLN A 124 -15.25 -13.22 23.00
CA GLN A 124 -14.18 -14.09 22.51
C GLN A 124 -13.11 -13.32 21.75
N GLU A 125 -13.49 -12.38 20.86
CA GLU A 125 -12.55 -11.50 20.16
C GLU A 125 -11.68 -10.73 21.16
N THR A 126 -12.27 -10.12 22.19
CA THR A 126 -11.50 -9.37 23.20
C THR A 126 -10.56 -10.27 24.00
N GLN A 127 -10.93 -11.52 24.28
CA GLN A 127 -10.06 -12.48 24.95
C GLN A 127 -8.90 -12.91 24.06
N PHE A 128 -9.16 -13.16 22.78
CA PHE A 128 -8.15 -13.51 21.79
C PHE A 128 -7.13 -12.40 21.61
N MET A 129 -7.58 -11.15 21.47
CA MET A 129 -6.69 -9.99 21.32
C MET A 129 -5.76 -9.85 22.53
N LYS A 130 -6.31 -9.93 23.74
CA LYS A 130 -5.47 -9.91 24.96
C LYS A 130 -4.43 -11.01 24.97
N ARG A 131 -4.79 -12.22 24.54
CA ARG A 131 -3.88 -13.37 24.48
C ARG A 131 -2.78 -13.17 23.42
N LEU A 132 -3.11 -12.59 22.27
CA LEU A 132 -2.14 -12.22 21.25
C LEU A 132 -1.15 -11.19 21.80
N ASP A 133 -1.63 -10.14 22.47
CA ASP A 133 -0.77 -9.12 23.08
C ASP A 133 0.17 -9.74 24.14
N THR A 134 -0.33 -10.69 24.93
CA THR A 134 0.51 -11.40 25.92
C THR A 134 1.54 -12.28 25.23
N PHE A 135 1.16 -12.99 24.17
CA PHE A 135 2.08 -13.80 23.38
C PHE A 135 3.17 -12.95 22.71
N GLU A 136 2.83 -11.78 22.16
CA GLU A 136 3.81 -10.86 21.57
C GLU A 136 4.79 -10.34 22.64
N GLN A 137 4.31 -10.01 23.83
CA GLN A 137 5.17 -9.61 24.95
C GLN A 137 6.09 -10.76 25.41
N GLU A 138 5.56 -11.98 25.54
CA GLU A 138 6.34 -13.16 25.90
C GLU A 138 7.41 -13.47 24.85
N ALA A 139 7.05 -13.46 23.55
CA ALA A 139 8.00 -13.67 22.46
C ALA A 139 9.15 -12.65 22.49
N VAL A 140 8.86 -11.37 22.75
CA VAL A 140 9.89 -10.33 22.88
C VAL A 140 10.80 -10.59 24.08
N THR A 141 10.25 -10.99 25.23
CA THR A 141 11.06 -11.32 26.41
C THR A 141 11.95 -12.54 26.18
N THR A 142 11.43 -13.61 25.58
CA THR A 142 12.19 -14.83 25.30
C THR A 142 13.26 -14.61 24.23
N PHE A 143 13.00 -13.81 23.19
CA PHE A 143 14.00 -13.52 22.16
C PHE A 143 15.08 -12.51 22.60
N LEU A 144 14.78 -11.62 23.57
CA LEU A 144 15.80 -10.75 24.18
C LEU A 144 16.71 -11.50 25.17
N GLU A 145 16.25 -12.60 25.76
CA GLU A 145 17.07 -13.46 26.65
C GLU A 145 18.05 -14.37 25.89
N VAL A 146 17.92 -14.50 24.57
CA VAL A 146 18.96 -15.10 23.72
C VAL A 146 20.06 -14.05 23.50
N ASN A 147 20.98 -13.96 24.46
CA ASN A 147 22.22 -13.21 24.31
C ASN A 147 22.99 -13.73 23.08
N PHE A 148 22.95 -12.98 21.98
CA PHE A 148 23.82 -13.11 20.79
C PHE A 148 25.29 -12.73 21.08
N SER A 149 25.78 -13.03 22.29
CA SER A 149 27.12 -12.67 22.74
C SER A 149 28.11 -13.84 22.69
N ASP A 150 27.64 -15.07 22.44
CA ASP A 150 28.51 -16.21 22.12
C ASP A 150 28.45 -16.49 20.61
N GLU A 151 29.62 -16.44 19.97
CA GLU A 151 29.89 -16.76 18.56
C GLU A 151 29.55 -15.70 17.50
N PHE A 152 30.23 -14.55 17.54
CA PHE A 152 30.71 -13.92 16.30
C PHE A 152 32.17 -13.51 16.47
N HIS A 153 33.08 -14.40 16.10
CA HIS A 153 34.46 -14.02 15.83
C HIS A 153 34.48 -13.22 14.53
N VAL A 154 34.50 -11.89 14.64
CA VAL A 154 34.77 -11.01 13.50
C VAL A 154 36.29 -10.98 13.33
N PRO A 155 36.85 -11.55 12.25
CA PRO A 155 38.27 -11.41 11.98
C PRO A 155 38.60 -9.93 11.71
N PRO A 156 39.82 -9.48 12.03
CA PRO A 156 40.18 -8.07 11.97
C PRO A 156 40.06 -7.54 10.53
N VAL A 157 39.54 -6.32 10.43
CA VAL A 157 39.47 -5.52 9.21
C VAL A 157 40.88 -5.36 8.67
N MET A 158 41.16 -5.97 7.52
CA MET A 158 42.31 -5.59 6.70
C MET A 158 41.92 -4.32 5.96
N ASP A 159 42.43 -3.19 6.44
CA ASP A 159 42.56 -1.99 5.63
C ASP A 159 43.40 -2.29 4.37
N GLU A 160 43.14 -1.50 3.34
CA GLU A 160 43.82 -1.45 2.03
C GLU A 160 43.36 -2.47 0.98
N TYR A 161 42.38 -2.05 0.15
CA TYR A 161 42.51 -2.18 -1.31
C TYR A 161 41.77 -1.01 -1.96
N GLU A 162 42.48 0.11 -2.11
CA GLU A 162 42.18 1.08 -3.16
C GLU A 162 42.42 0.38 -4.51
N HIS A 163 41.35 0.16 -5.28
CA HIS A 163 41.47 -0.18 -6.70
C HIS A 163 41.11 1.07 -7.52
N PRO A 164 42.11 1.75 -8.12
CA PRO A 164 41.89 2.94 -8.92
C PRO A 164 41.61 2.59 -10.39
N ASP A 165 40.68 1.67 -10.70
CA ASP A 165 40.43 1.24 -12.09
C ASP A 165 38.97 1.09 -12.54
N ASP A 166 37.96 1.37 -11.69
CA ASP A 166 36.54 1.20 -12.08
C ASP A 166 35.91 2.41 -12.81
N PHE A 167 36.71 3.40 -13.24
CA PHE A 167 36.23 4.60 -13.93
C PHE A 167 36.34 4.59 -15.46
N GLU A 168 36.66 3.45 -16.11
CA GLU A 168 36.78 3.37 -17.58
C GLU A 168 35.66 2.62 -18.32
N LEU A 169 34.45 2.49 -17.76
CA LEU A 169 33.31 1.91 -18.51
C LEU A 169 32.11 2.85 -18.68
N LEU A 170 32.36 4.14 -18.78
CA LEU A 170 31.36 5.11 -19.27
C LEU A 170 31.95 6.03 -20.34
N GLN A 171 32.19 5.47 -21.52
CA GLN A 171 31.96 6.20 -22.78
C GLN A 171 31.95 5.28 -24.02
N ILE A 172 30.75 5.22 -24.65
CA ILE A 172 30.45 5.19 -26.11
C ILE A 172 29.42 4.09 -26.52
N ASN A 173 28.14 4.50 -26.49
CA ASN A 173 26.93 4.23 -27.32
C ASN A 173 26.67 2.89 -28.06
N PRO A 174 25.40 2.49 -28.29
CA PRO A 174 24.12 3.16 -27.99
C PRO A 174 23.31 2.53 -26.83
#